data_AF-A0A8X6WJT1-F1
#
_entry.id   AF-A0A8X6WJT1-F1
#
_cell.length_a   1.000
_cell.length_b   1.000
_cell.length_c   1.000
_cell.angle_alpha   90.00
_cell.angle_beta   90.00
_cell.angle_gamma   90.00
#
_symmetry.space_group_name_H-M   'P 1'
#
loop_
_entity.id
_entity.type
_entity.pdbx_description
1 polymer ?
#
loop_
_entity_poly.entity_id
_entity_poly.type
_entity_poly.pdbx_seq_one_letter_code
_entity_poly.pdbx_strand_id
1 'polypeptide(L)'
;MSSDLIIAPDSSSSILYYCSHSLAIVLIYPAILRYSAISIFALYYIHTCSFIRVLLRLVLERIDGNLLLEDLENLLFVYGDIVRCMRSIDEHFSQPVFLTVFFTMTGSFWGGYRIVFDSGMTKGYFLSLIIPLYFYLSIQLLIMISASLTNELASKVKCVMQCLPYRSSIQDPQRKFKFKKI
;
A
#
# COMPACT_ATOMS: atom_id res chain seq x y z
N MET A 1 -24.91 -53.96 49.14
CA MET A 1 -25.10 -54.01 47.68
C MET A 1 -25.41 -52.59 47.22
N SER A 2 -24.36 -51.80 46.94
CA SER A 2 -24.50 -50.48 46.34
C SER A 2 -24.37 -50.65 44.83
N SER A 3 -25.41 -50.29 44.10
CA SER A 3 -25.39 -50.24 42.64
C SER A 3 -24.91 -48.85 42.22
N ASP A 4 -23.65 -48.76 41.78
CA ASP A 4 -23.11 -47.56 41.17
C ASP A 4 -23.78 -47.34 39.81
N LEU A 5 -24.59 -46.28 39.73
CA LEU A 5 -25.20 -45.80 38.50
C LEU A 5 -24.11 -45.07 37.70
N ILE A 6 -23.49 -45.76 36.74
CA ILE A 6 -22.55 -45.16 35.79
C ILE A 6 -23.34 -44.24 34.86
N ILE A 7 -23.30 -42.93 35.15
CA ILE A 7 -23.82 -41.89 34.27
C ILE A 7 -22.86 -41.78 33.08
N ALA A 8 -23.30 -42.26 31.92
CA ALA A 8 -22.54 -42.12 30.67
C ALA A 8 -22.38 -40.62 30.33
N PRO A 9 -21.18 -40.16 29.93
CA PRO A 9 -20.96 -38.77 29.55
C PRO A 9 -21.76 -38.42 28.29
N ASP A 10 -22.45 -37.28 28.35
CA ASP A 10 -23.38 -36.79 27.34
C ASP A 10 -22.66 -36.46 26.01
N SER A 11 -22.67 -37.42 25.09
CA SER A 11 -22.03 -37.37 23.76
C SER A 11 -22.40 -36.13 22.92
N SER A 12 -23.56 -35.53 23.21
CA SER A 12 -24.08 -34.33 22.56
C SER A 12 -23.20 -33.09 22.80
N SER A 13 -22.63 -32.99 24.01
CA SER A 13 -21.77 -31.88 24.43
C SER A 13 -20.41 -31.90 23.70
N SER A 14 -19.87 -33.10 23.47
CA SER A 14 -18.61 -33.30 22.76
C SER A 14 -18.75 -32.97 21.28
N ILE A 15 -19.84 -33.37 20.63
CA ILE A 15 -20.09 -33.08 19.21
C ILE A 15 -20.25 -31.56 18.97
N LEU A 16 -21.00 -30.87 19.83
CA LEU A 16 -21.14 -29.40 19.77
C LEU A 16 -19.79 -28.69 19.98
N TYR A 17 -18.96 -29.17 20.91
CA TYR A 17 -17.61 -28.64 21.13
C TYR A 17 -16.72 -28.80 19.89
N TYR A 18 -16.62 -30.01 19.32
CA TYR A 18 -15.85 -30.27 18.10
C TYR A 18 -16.36 -29.46 16.91
N CYS A 19 -17.68 -29.39 16.73
CA CYS A 19 -18.28 -28.61 15.65
C CYS A 19 -17.95 -27.11 15.79
N SER A 20 -18.03 -26.56 17.01
CA SER A 20 -17.64 -25.16 17.28
C SER A 20 -16.15 -24.91 17.00
N HIS A 21 -15.27 -25.86 17.35
CA HIS A 21 -13.84 -25.72 17.21
C HIS A 21 -13.41 -25.84 15.73
N SER A 22 -13.97 -26.79 15.00
CA SER A 22 -13.79 -26.93 13.55
C SER A 22 -14.31 -25.70 12.80
N LEU A 23 -15.47 -25.15 13.18
CA LEU A 23 -16.00 -23.91 12.59
C LEU A 23 -15.08 -22.72 12.84
N ALA A 24 -14.54 -22.58 14.05
CA ALA A 24 -13.60 -21.52 14.39
C ALA A 24 -12.31 -21.62 13.56
N ILE A 25 -11.72 -22.81 13.41
CA ILE A 25 -10.53 -23.03 12.57
C ILE A 25 -10.80 -22.64 11.11
N VAL A 26 -11.94 -23.06 10.56
CA VAL A 26 -12.35 -22.76 9.18
C VAL A 26 -12.56 -21.26 8.96
N LEU A 27 -12.97 -20.49 9.97
CA LEU A 27 -13.17 -19.05 9.86
C LEU A 27 -11.90 -18.22 10.13
N ILE A 28 -11.04 -18.68 11.05
CA ILE A 28 -9.81 -17.98 11.44
C ILE A 28 -8.75 -18.06 10.33
N TYR A 29 -8.56 -19.22 9.72
CA TYR A 29 -7.51 -19.43 8.72
C TYR A 29 -7.65 -18.50 7.48
N PRO A 30 -8.85 -18.36 6.88
CA PRO A 30 -9.05 -17.41 5.78
C PRO A 30 -8.93 -15.95 6.22
N ALA A 31 -9.20 -15.63 7.48
CA ALA A 31 -9.01 -14.27 7.99
C ALA A 31 -7.51 -13.94 8.08
N ILE A 32 -6.71 -14.83 8.67
CA ILE A 32 -5.24 -14.68 8.75
C ILE A 32 -4.65 -14.54 7.34
N LEU A 33 -5.03 -15.42 6.41
CA LEU A 33 -4.54 -15.39 5.04
C LEU A 33 -4.86 -14.05 4.34
N ARG A 34 -6.06 -13.51 4.56
CA ARG A 34 -6.46 -12.20 4.04
C ARG A 34 -5.63 -11.06 4.63
N TYR A 35 -5.45 -11.02 5.96
CA TYR A 35 -4.63 -9.99 6.60
C TYR A 35 -3.17 -10.07 6.16
N SER A 36 -2.60 -11.27 6.04
CA SER A 36 -1.22 -11.44 5.56
C SER A 36 -1.07 -11.00 4.11
N ALA A 37 -2.01 -11.36 3.24
CA ALA A 37 -1.95 -10.96 1.83
C ALA A 37 -2.02 -9.43 1.66
N ILE A 38 -2.94 -8.77 2.37
CA ILE A 38 -3.04 -7.30 2.39
C ILE A 38 -1.75 -6.67 2.93
N SER A 39 -1.19 -7.22 4.00
CA SER A 39 0.04 -6.71 4.60
C SER A 39 1.23 -6.82 3.65
N ILE A 40 1.42 -7.99 3.04
CA ILE A 40 2.52 -8.25 2.09
C ILE A 40 2.40 -7.31 0.89
N PHE A 41 1.18 -7.18 0.34
CA PHE A 41 0.91 -6.27 -0.76
C PHE A 41 1.24 -4.81 -0.39
N ALA A 42 0.74 -4.34 0.75
CA ALA A 42 0.97 -2.97 1.20
C ALA A 42 2.47 -2.70 1.37
N LEU A 43 3.19 -3.59 2.07
CA LEU A 43 4.65 -3.47 2.28
C LEU A 43 5.41 -3.44 0.96
N TYR A 44 5.05 -4.31 0.02
CA TYR A 44 5.65 -4.32 -1.30
C TYR A 44 5.39 -3.01 -2.04
N TYR A 45 4.15 -2.52 -2.05
CA TYR A 45 3.78 -1.25 -2.68
C TYR A 45 4.56 -0.07 -2.08
N ILE A 46 4.64 0.01 -0.75
CA ILE A 46 5.38 1.05 -0.03
C ILE A 46 6.87 0.99 -0.37
N HIS A 47 7.45 -0.21 -0.43
CA HIS A 47 8.84 -0.40 -0.80
C HIS A 47 9.11 0.13 -2.22
N THR A 48 8.23 -0.19 -3.16
CA THR A 48 8.29 0.30 -4.54
C THR A 48 8.18 1.83 -4.61
N CYS A 49 7.23 2.44 -3.90
CA CYS A 49 7.14 3.90 -3.76
C CYS A 49 8.42 4.51 -3.15
N SER A 50 8.99 3.86 -2.14
CA SER A 50 10.25 4.29 -1.52
C SER A 50 11.41 4.23 -2.50
N PHE A 51 11.51 3.16 -3.28
CA PHE A 51 12.54 2.99 -4.30
C PHE A 51 12.45 4.08 -5.37
N ILE A 52 11.26 4.36 -5.92
CA ILE A 52 11.05 5.45 -6.87
C ILE A 52 11.48 6.79 -6.26
N ARG A 53 11.11 7.07 -5.01
CA ARG A 53 11.48 8.32 -4.35
C ARG A 53 12.99 8.49 -4.23
N VAL A 54 13.71 7.41 -3.93
CA VAL A 54 15.18 7.45 -3.89
C VAL A 54 15.74 7.80 -5.28
N LEU A 55 15.27 7.14 -6.35
CA LEU A 55 15.71 7.43 -7.71
C LEU A 55 15.43 8.89 -8.11
N LEU A 56 14.24 9.41 -7.78
CA LEU A 56 13.87 10.79 -8.05
C LEU A 56 14.73 11.80 -7.27
N ARG A 57 15.13 11.49 -6.03
CA ARG A 57 16.07 12.33 -5.26
C ARG A 57 17.45 12.36 -5.89
N LEU A 58 17.97 11.22 -6.33
CA LEU A 58 19.26 11.14 -7.00
C LEU A 58 19.28 11.99 -8.28
N VAL A 59 18.18 11.99 -9.03
CA VAL A 59 18.01 12.86 -10.20
C VAL A 59 18.04 14.34 -9.79
N LEU A 60 17.32 14.73 -8.75
CA LEU A 60 17.32 16.11 -8.23
C LEU A 60 18.70 16.57 -7.78
N GLU A 61 19.41 15.75 -7.01
CA GLU A 61 20.76 16.06 -6.51
C GLU A 61 21.75 16.25 -7.66
N ARG A 62 21.66 15.42 -8.70
CA ARG A 62 22.53 15.53 -9.88
C ARG A 62 22.26 16.78 -10.71
N ILE A 63 21.03 17.30 -10.71
CA ILE A 63 20.70 18.57 -11.38
C ILE A 63 21.32 19.76 -10.62
N ASP A 64 21.34 19.71 -9.29
CA ASP A 64 21.84 20.81 -8.46
C ASP A 64 23.37 20.91 -8.47
N GLY A 65 24.07 19.78 -8.62
CA GLY A 65 25.53 19.64 -8.53
C GLY A 65 26.39 20.11 -9.72
N ASN A 66 26.02 21.19 -10.44
CA ASN A 66 26.68 21.67 -11.67
C ASN A 66 26.71 20.62 -12.81
N LEU A 67 25.57 20.48 -13.48
CA LEU A 67 25.36 19.55 -14.59
C LEU A 67 26.16 19.94 -15.85
N LEU A 68 27.04 19.06 -16.35
CA LEU A 68 27.65 19.18 -17.68
C LEU A 68 26.66 18.74 -18.78
N LEU A 69 26.89 19.21 -20.01
CA LEU A 69 25.97 18.97 -21.12
C LEU A 69 25.88 17.50 -21.56
N GLU A 70 26.97 16.74 -21.40
CA GLU A 70 26.99 15.28 -21.64
C GLU A 70 26.28 14.50 -20.52
N ASP A 71 26.29 15.02 -19.30
CA ASP A 71 25.50 14.47 -18.18
C ASP A 71 23.99 14.69 -18.35
N LEU A 72 23.58 15.72 -19.11
CA LEU A 72 22.16 16.03 -19.33
C LEU A 72 21.44 14.96 -20.16
N GLU A 73 22.05 14.45 -21.22
CA GLU A 73 21.45 13.40 -22.05
C GLU A 73 21.27 12.10 -21.24
N ASN A 74 22.31 11.72 -20.48
CA ASN A 74 22.26 10.57 -19.57
C ASN A 74 21.20 10.76 -18.48
N LEU A 75 21.08 11.97 -17.92
CA LEU A 75 20.09 12.29 -16.90
C LEU A 75 18.66 12.22 -17.45
N LEU A 76 18.41 12.73 -18.66
CA LEU A 76 17.12 12.64 -19.32
C LEU A 76 16.74 11.20 -19.63
N PHE A 77 17.71 10.38 -20.03
CA PHE A 77 17.51 8.94 -20.23
C PHE A 77 17.10 8.24 -18.93
N VAL A 78 17.86 8.43 -17.86
CA VAL A 78 17.56 7.86 -16.53
C VAL A 78 16.19 8.32 -16.02
N TYR A 79 15.86 9.61 -16.19
CA TYR A 79 14.54 10.13 -15.83
C TYR A 79 13.42 9.48 -16.65
N GLY A 80 13.64 9.27 -17.95
CA GLY A 80 12.71 8.55 -18.82
C GLY A 80 12.43 7.14 -18.34
N ASP A 81 13.46 6.41 -17.91
CA ASP A 81 13.32 5.07 -17.33
C ASP A 81 12.56 5.08 -16.00
N ILE A 82 12.82 6.06 -15.12
CA ILE A 82 12.07 6.25 -13.89
C ILE A 82 10.58 6.48 -14.18
N VAL A 83 10.27 7.36 -15.13
CA VAL A 83 8.88 7.66 -15.54
C VAL A 83 8.20 6.41 -16.13
N ARG A 84 8.92 5.61 -16.92
CA ARG A 84 8.42 4.34 -17.46
C ARG A 84 8.13 3.34 -16.33
N CYS A 85 9.03 3.23 -15.36
CA CYS A 85 8.86 2.38 -14.17
C CYS A 85 7.62 2.81 -13.38
N MET A 86 7.47 4.11 -13.09
CA MET A 86 6.29 4.66 -12.42
C MET A 86 4.99 4.33 -13.15
N ARG A 87 4.97 4.44 -14.49
CA ARG A 87 3.79 4.10 -15.29
C ARG A 87 3.46 2.61 -15.22
N SER A 88 4.47 1.74 -15.33
CA SER A 88 4.27 0.30 -15.20
C SER A 88 3.73 -0.07 -13.80
N ILE A 89 4.20 0.62 -12.77
CA ILE A 89 3.68 0.46 -11.41
C ILE A 89 2.22 0.92 -11.32
N ASP A 90 1.89 2.09 -11.87
CA ASP A 90 0.50 2.56 -11.88
C ASP A 90 -0.43 1.58 -12.62
N GLU A 91 -0.02 1.07 -13.78
CA GLU A 91 -0.80 0.10 -14.57
C GLU A 91 -1.05 -1.22 -13.82
N HIS A 92 -0.03 -1.78 -13.15
CA HIS A 92 -0.16 -3.07 -12.47
C HIS A 92 -0.72 -2.98 -11.05
N PHE A 93 -0.47 -1.88 -10.34
CA PHE A 93 -0.84 -1.73 -8.93
C PHE A 93 -2.09 -0.88 -8.71
N SER A 94 -2.54 -0.05 -9.66
CA SER A 94 -3.73 0.79 -9.49
C SER A 94 -4.96 -0.02 -9.09
N GLN A 95 -5.27 -1.11 -9.80
CA GLN A 95 -6.42 -1.96 -9.49
C GLN A 95 -6.27 -2.68 -8.13
N PRO A 96 -5.15 -3.38 -7.83
CA PRO A 96 -4.93 -3.97 -6.51
C PRO A 96 -4.97 -2.95 -5.36
N VAL A 97 -4.39 -1.76 -5.52
CA VAL A 97 -4.45 -0.68 -4.54
C VAL A 97 -5.89 -0.23 -4.34
N PHE A 98 -6.63 0.01 -5.42
CA PHE A 98 -8.03 0.41 -5.37
C PHE A 98 -8.89 -0.62 -4.61
N LEU A 99 -8.76 -1.91 -4.96
CA LEU A 99 -9.48 -2.98 -4.28
C LEU A 99 -9.10 -3.06 -2.80
N THR A 100 -7.80 -2.93 -2.48
CA THR A 100 -7.31 -2.94 -1.09
C THR A 100 -7.94 -1.80 -0.29
N VAL A 101 -7.92 -0.57 -0.83
CA VAL A 101 -8.54 0.59 -0.19
C VAL A 101 -10.05 0.39 -0.05
N PHE A 102 -10.73 -0.10 -1.09
CA PHE A 102 -12.18 -0.33 -1.07
C PHE A 102 -12.60 -1.34 0.01
N PHE A 103 -11.91 -2.49 0.09
CA PHE A 103 -12.21 -3.51 1.09
C PHE A 103 -11.92 -3.03 2.51
N THR A 104 -10.79 -2.34 2.71
CA THR A 104 -10.44 -1.78 4.01
C THR A 104 -11.41 -0.67 4.43
N MET A 105 -11.90 0.18 3.51
CA MET A 105 -12.90 1.21 3.81
C MET A 105 -14.23 0.58 4.21
N THR A 106 -14.68 -0.42 3.44
CA THR A 106 -15.92 -1.15 3.72
C THR A 106 -15.85 -1.86 5.07
N GLY A 107 -14.74 -2.55 5.35
CA GLY A 107 -14.51 -3.23 6.63
C GLY A 107 -14.49 -2.25 7.81
N SER A 108 -13.79 -1.12 7.66
CA SER A 108 -13.74 -0.07 8.68
C SER A 108 -15.10 0.55 8.95
N PHE A 109 -15.89 0.81 7.90
CA PHE A 109 -17.25 1.34 8.03
C PHE A 109 -18.15 0.40 8.82
N TRP A 110 -18.17 -0.89 8.45
CA TRP A 110 -18.98 -1.89 9.16
C TRP A 110 -18.51 -2.13 10.60
N GLY A 111 -17.20 -2.14 10.83
CA GLY A 111 -16.62 -2.26 12.17
C GLY A 111 -17.01 -1.08 13.06
N GLY A 112 -16.87 0.14 12.56
CA GLY A 112 -17.28 1.35 13.26
C GLY A 112 -18.79 1.41 13.52
N TYR A 113 -19.61 1.01 12.54
CA TYR A 113 -21.05 0.92 12.69
C TYR A 113 -21.44 -0.01 13.84
N ARG A 114 -20.87 -1.22 13.87
CA ARG A 114 -21.12 -2.19 14.96
C ARG A 114 -20.72 -1.64 16.32
N ILE A 115 -19.55 -1.00 16.43
CA ILE A 115 -19.08 -0.40 17.69
C ILE A 115 -20.05 0.67 18.23
N VAL A 116 -20.63 1.49 17.35
CA VAL A 116 -21.50 2.59 17.77
C VAL A 116 -22.91 2.11 18.11
N PHE A 117 -23.45 1.17 17.35
CA PHE A 117 -24.86 0.79 17.42
C PHE A 117 -25.14 -0.50 18.20
N ASP A 118 -24.12 -1.29 18.57
CA ASP A 118 -24.29 -2.48 19.40
C ASP A 118 -24.18 -2.15 20.89
N SER A 119 -25.33 -2.02 21.57
CA SER A 119 -25.40 -1.67 22.99
C SER A 119 -25.09 -2.83 23.94
N GLY A 120 -25.00 -4.07 23.44
CA GLY A 120 -24.81 -5.28 24.25
C GLY A 120 -23.38 -5.83 24.24
N MET A 121 -22.43 -5.00 23.83
CA MET A 121 -21.14 -5.47 23.36
C MET A 121 -20.21 -5.97 24.48
N THR A 122 -19.77 -7.22 24.41
CA THR A 122 -18.76 -7.75 25.33
C THR A 122 -17.39 -7.14 25.03
N LYS A 123 -16.53 -7.03 26.05
CA LYS A 123 -15.14 -6.54 25.89
C LYS A 123 -14.35 -7.33 24.84
N GLY A 124 -14.55 -8.65 24.77
CA GLY A 124 -13.87 -9.50 23.78
C GLY A 124 -14.32 -9.19 22.34
N TYR A 125 -15.61 -8.98 22.14
CA TYR A 125 -16.15 -8.60 20.82
C TYR A 125 -15.77 -7.15 20.44
N PHE A 126 -15.63 -6.26 21.42
CA PHE A 126 -15.05 -4.93 21.20
C PHE A 126 -13.62 -4.98 20.70
N LEU A 127 -12.77 -5.75 21.37
CA LEU A 127 -11.38 -5.93 20.93
C LEU A 127 -11.29 -6.58 19.55
N SER A 128 -12.16 -7.54 19.24
CA SER A 128 -12.16 -8.20 17.93
C SER A 128 -12.60 -7.29 16.78
N LEU A 129 -13.31 -6.19 17.05
CA LEU A 129 -13.65 -5.17 16.05
C LEU A 129 -12.60 -4.05 15.96
N ILE A 130 -12.08 -3.58 17.10
CA ILE A 130 -11.17 -2.43 17.13
C ILE A 130 -9.79 -2.76 16.53
N ILE A 131 -9.29 -3.99 16.73
CA ILE A 131 -7.97 -4.40 16.24
C ILE A 131 -7.93 -4.41 14.70
N PRO A 132 -8.86 -5.07 13.99
CA PRO A 132 -8.96 -4.98 12.54
C PRO A 132 -9.17 -3.56 12.04
N LEU A 133 -9.99 -2.76 12.72
CA LEU A 133 -10.25 -1.38 12.34
C LEU A 133 -8.97 -0.55 12.34
N TYR A 134 -8.19 -0.64 13.42
CA TYR A 134 -6.90 0.03 13.52
C TYR A 134 -5.94 -0.45 12.42
N PHE A 135 -5.85 -1.77 12.21
CA PHE A 135 -5.03 -2.35 11.16
C PHE A 135 -5.40 -1.83 9.76
N TYR A 136 -6.69 -1.83 9.41
CA TYR A 136 -7.17 -1.34 8.11
C TYR A 136 -6.87 0.15 7.91
N LEU A 137 -7.09 0.97 8.94
CA LEU A 137 -6.76 2.40 8.89
C LEU A 137 -5.26 2.62 8.73
N SER A 138 -4.42 1.87 9.46
CA SER A 138 -2.96 1.96 9.32
C SER A 138 -2.51 1.62 7.90
N ILE A 139 -3.01 0.52 7.32
CA ILE A 139 -2.67 0.12 5.95
C ILE A 139 -3.10 1.18 4.94
N GLN A 140 -4.32 1.71 5.06
CA GLN A 140 -4.83 2.78 4.19
C GLN A 140 -3.94 4.03 4.23
N LEU A 141 -3.64 4.51 5.44
CA LEU A 141 -2.78 5.67 5.63
C LEU A 141 -1.40 5.43 5.03
N LEU A 142 -0.82 4.25 5.26
CA LEU A 142 0.53 3.94 4.79
C LEU A 142 0.62 3.90 3.26
N ILE A 143 -0.40 3.33 2.60
CA ILE A 143 -0.53 3.35 1.13
C ILE A 143 -0.70 4.78 0.62
N MET A 144 -1.64 5.54 1.18
CA MET A 144 -1.93 6.92 0.74
C MET A 144 -0.73 7.85 0.93
N ILE A 145 -0.08 7.82 2.09
CA ILE A 145 1.10 8.64 2.39
C ILE A 145 2.27 8.29 1.47
N SER A 146 2.49 7.00 1.20
CA SER A 146 3.58 6.57 0.32
C SER A 146 3.34 7.02 -1.12
N ALA A 147 2.11 6.90 -1.61
CA ALA A 147 1.72 7.38 -2.92
C ALA A 147 1.82 8.91 -3.03
N SER A 148 1.31 9.65 -2.05
CA SER A 148 1.30 11.12 -2.06
C SER A 148 2.71 11.69 -2.07
N LEU A 149 3.61 11.20 -1.20
CA LEU A 149 5.00 11.63 -1.16
C LEU A 149 5.75 11.32 -2.46
N THR A 150 5.43 10.20 -3.09
CA THR A 150 6.03 9.83 -4.38
C THR A 150 5.54 10.76 -5.49
N ASN A 151 4.23 11.03 -5.54
CA ASN A 151 3.63 11.91 -6.54
C ASN A 151 4.09 13.36 -6.40
N GLU A 152 4.21 13.86 -5.17
CA GLU A 152 4.73 15.20 -4.90
C GLU A 152 6.17 15.33 -5.40
N LEU A 153 7.04 14.37 -5.05
CA LEU A 153 8.43 14.39 -5.49
C LEU A 153 8.54 14.24 -7.02
N ALA A 154 7.75 13.36 -7.63
CA ALA A 154 7.73 13.19 -9.08
C ALA A 154 7.29 14.46 -9.81
N SER A 155 6.29 15.17 -9.26
CA SER A 155 5.85 16.47 -9.77
C SER A 155 6.95 17.51 -9.69
N LYS A 156 7.68 17.57 -8.56
CA LYS A 156 8.84 18.46 -8.38
C LYS A 156 9.94 18.17 -9.40
N VAL A 157 10.35 16.90 -9.56
CA VAL A 157 11.37 16.51 -10.54
C VAL A 157 10.92 16.84 -11.95
N LYS A 158 9.66 16.54 -12.30
CA LYS A 158 9.08 16.83 -13.62
C LYS A 158 9.16 18.32 -13.94
N CYS A 159 8.80 19.18 -13.00
CA CYS A 159 8.89 20.63 -13.15
C CYS A 159 10.33 21.07 -13.45
N VAL A 160 11.31 20.59 -12.67
CA VAL A 160 12.72 20.91 -12.91
C VAL A 160 13.19 20.40 -14.26
N MET A 161 12.81 19.17 -14.64
CA MET A 161 13.16 18.55 -15.91
C MET A 161 12.59 19.30 -17.12
N GLN A 162 11.38 19.83 -17.03
CA GLN A 162 10.77 20.64 -18.09
C GLN A 162 11.48 21.99 -18.26
N CYS A 163 12.08 22.53 -17.20
CA CYS A 163 12.83 23.78 -17.24
C CYS A 163 14.30 23.62 -17.70
N LEU A 164 14.87 22.41 -17.65
CA LEU A 164 16.27 22.15 -18.03
C LEU A 164 16.63 22.55 -19.48
N PRO A 165 15.83 22.23 -20.51
CA PRO A 165 16.13 22.61 -21.90
C PRO A 165 16.21 24.13 -22.10
N TYR A 166 15.42 24.89 -21.33
CA TYR A 166 15.46 26.34 -21.37
C TYR A 166 16.76 26.87 -20.75
N ARG A 167 17.18 26.31 -19.60
CA ARG A 167 18.44 26.65 -18.92
C ARG A 167 19.66 26.31 -19.77
N SER A 168 19.67 25.15 -20.43
CA SER A 168 20.77 24.75 -21.33
C SER A 168 20.85 25.64 -22.58
N SER A 169 19.71 26.15 -23.07
CA SER A 169 19.68 27.07 -24.23
C SER A 169 20.21 28.48 -23.93
N ILE A 170 20.26 28.88 -22.65
CA ILE A 170 20.83 30.15 -22.20
C ILE A 170 22.36 30.02 -22.06
N GLN A 171 22.86 28.85 -21.65
CA GLN A 171 24.29 28.58 -21.50
C GLN A 171 25.00 28.35 -22.84
N ASP A 172 24.31 27.88 -23.88
CA ASP A 172 24.87 27.75 -25.23
C ASP A 172 23.85 28.13 -26.32
N PRO A 173 23.82 29.41 -26.77
CA PRO A 173 22.82 29.92 -27.71
C PRO A 173 22.91 29.31 -29.12
N GLN A 174 24.01 28.63 -29.46
CA GLN A 174 24.22 28.02 -30.79
C GLN A 174 23.29 26.82 -31.06
N ARG A 175 22.69 26.20 -30.03
CA ARG A 175 21.89 24.97 -30.16
C ARG A 175 20.36 25.13 -30.22
N LYS A 176 19.80 26.35 -30.14
CA LYS A 176 18.34 26.59 -30.33
C LYS A 176 17.79 25.99 -31.64
N PHE A 177 18.65 25.82 -32.64
CA PHE A 177 18.28 25.35 -33.97
C PHE A 177 18.16 23.82 -34.12
N LYS A 178 18.67 23.01 -33.18
CA LYS A 178 18.58 21.54 -33.28
C LYS A 178 17.30 20.95 -32.67
N PHE A 179 16.74 21.56 -31.63
CA PHE A 179 15.53 21.04 -30.96
C PHE A 179 14.22 21.43 -31.64
N LYS A 180 14.25 22.29 -32.68
CA LYS A 180 13.05 22.69 -33.44
C LYS A 180 12.73 21.77 -34.63
N LYS A 181 13.41 20.62 -34.75
CA LYS A 181 13.33 19.73 -35.92
C LYS A 181 12.90 18.30 -35.61
N ILE A 182 12.26 18.07 -34.47
CA ILE A 182 11.55 16.83 -34.14
C ILE A 182 10.09 17.17 -33.89
#